data_AF-A0A6V7K5M4-F1
#
_entry.id   AF-A0A6V7K5M4-F1
#
_cell.length_a   1.000
_cell.length_b   1.000
_cell.length_c   1.000
_cell.angle_alpha   90.00
_cell.angle_beta   90.00
_cell.angle_gamma   90.00
#
_symmetry.space_group_name_H-M   'P 1'
#
loop_
_entity.id
_entity.type
_entity.pdbx_description
1 polymer ?
#
loop_
_entity_poly.entity_id
_entity_poly.type
_entity_poly.pdbx_seq_one_letter_code
_entity_poly.pdbx_strand_id
1 'polypeptide(L)'
;VVVESASVAQEYGDLEIDADSPVNPDLLFDSQQPPMHLYVLTEKKVSKVKVQECSVYKTCWDCLGAKDPYCGWCSLENKCNLRSDCQDAANDPLYWISYKSGRCTTITTVNPDQLQKTTARTLDLAIENLPTLNGDFLCAFSALDKTLITNATRKSYGVNCTTPRTDLLPAIPAGHHHFTAKLSVRMTNGPDLVATNFTFFDCNTYSSCTECVSSSFPCDWCVDGHRCTHDTAANCRNDILVTG
;
A
#
# COMPACT_ATOMS: atom_id res chain seq x y z
N VAL A 1 26.46 12.01 4.59
CA VAL A 1 26.78 12.15 3.14
C VAL A 1 27.15 10.79 2.56
N VAL A 2 26.54 10.39 1.45
CA VAL A 2 26.97 9.25 0.61
C VAL A 2 27.92 9.77 -0.47
N VAL A 3 29.07 9.13 -0.64
CA VAL A 3 30.05 9.45 -1.67
C VAL A 3 30.04 8.33 -2.71
N GLU A 4 29.64 8.65 -3.94
CA GLU A 4 29.52 7.66 -5.03
C GLU A 4 30.72 7.66 -5.97
N SER A 5 31.34 8.83 -6.14
CA SER A 5 32.54 9.00 -6.96
C SER A 5 33.36 10.19 -6.47
N ALA A 6 34.51 10.44 -7.10
CA ALA A 6 35.35 11.62 -6.80
C ALA A 6 34.64 12.96 -7.02
N SER A 7 33.54 12.99 -7.80
CA SER A 7 32.79 14.21 -8.12
C SER A 7 31.32 14.17 -7.68
N VAL A 8 30.85 13.05 -7.12
CA VAL A 8 29.44 12.86 -6.76
C VAL A 8 29.34 12.45 -5.29
N ALA A 9 28.78 13.35 -4.50
CA ALA A 9 28.42 13.12 -3.12
C ALA A 9 27.09 13.80 -2.81
N GLN A 10 26.28 13.19 -1.95
CA GLN A 10 24.99 13.73 -1.55
C GLN A 10 24.78 13.55 -0.05
N GLU A 11 24.33 14.59 0.65
CA GLU A 11 23.82 14.47 2.01
C GLU A 11 22.44 13.79 2.00
N TYR A 12 22.28 12.73 2.80
CA TYR A 12 21.05 11.95 2.89
C TYR A 12 20.36 12.05 4.25
N GLY A 13 21.03 12.65 5.24
CA GLY A 13 20.51 12.78 6.59
C GLY A 13 21.51 13.46 7.52
N ASP A 14 20.95 14.06 8.55
CA ASP A 14 21.62 14.75 9.64
C ASP A 14 20.98 14.34 10.97
N LEU A 15 21.73 14.48 12.06
CA LEU A 15 21.26 14.16 13.39
C LEU A 15 21.90 15.11 14.41
N GLU A 16 21.06 15.76 15.21
CA GLU A 16 21.53 16.54 16.36
C GLU A 16 21.95 15.59 17.50
N ILE A 17 23.20 15.72 17.95
CA ILE A 17 23.78 14.87 19.01
C ILE A 17 23.74 15.54 20.38
N ASP A 18 24.13 16.81 20.44
CA ASP A 18 24.17 17.61 21.66
C ASP A 18 24.01 19.09 21.28
N ALA A 19 22.86 19.67 21.62
CA ALA A 19 22.56 21.07 21.29
C ALA A 19 23.65 22.00 21.82
N ASP A 20 24.07 22.95 20.99
CA ASP A 20 25.09 23.96 21.29
C ASP A 20 26.49 23.41 21.70
N SER A 21 26.76 22.12 21.49
CA SER A 21 28.08 21.52 21.78
C SER A 21 28.73 20.98 20.50
N PRO A 22 29.94 21.47 20.13
CA PRO A 22 30.61 21.01 18.92
C PRO A 22 31.06 19.55 19.05
N VAL A 23 30.94 18.81 17.93
CA VAL A 23 31.42 17.43 17.82
C VAL A 23 32.95 17.41 17.74
N ASN A 24 33.57 16.56 18.56
CA ASN A 24 35.01 16.32 18.52
C ASN A 24 35.40 15.58 17.21
N PRO A 25 36.54 15.92 16.58
CA PRO A 25 37.00 15.24 15.37
C PRO A 25 37.32 13.75 15.55
N ASP A 26 37.60 13.29 16.77
CA ASP A 26 37.88 11.89 17.07
C ASP A 26 36.56 11.09 17.10
N LEU A 27 36.23 10.49 15.95
CA LEU A 27 35.06 9.64 15.77
C LEU A 27 35.50 8.19 15.57
N LEU A 28 34.89 7.25 16.31
CA LEU A 28 35.26 5.84 16.26
C LEU A 28 34.04 4.96 16.04
N PHE A 29 34.16 4.02 15.10
CA PHE A 29 33.16 2.97 14.91
C PHE A 29 33.27 1.91 16.02
N ASP A 30 32.17 1.20 16.28
CA ASP A 30 32.22 0.01 17.10
C ASP A 30 33.00 -1.14 16.43
N SER A 31 33.39 -2.14 17.23
CA SER A 31 34.21 -3.26 16.78
C SER A 31 33.44 -4.33 15.99
N GLN A 32 32.15 -4.08 15.68
CA GLN A 32 31.33 -5.01 14.91
C GLN A 32 31.73 -4.99 13.43
N GLN A 33 31.45 -6.08 12.71
CA GLN A 33 31.69 -6.18 11.28
C GLN A 33 30.41 -6.68 10.59
N PRO A 34 29.67 -5.82 9.85
CA PRO A 34 29.93 -4.39 9.65
C PRO A 34 29.70 -3.56 10.92
N PRO A 35 30.30 -2.36 11.04
CA PRO A 35 30.05 -1.47 12.17
C PRO A 35 28.59 -1.03 12.22
N MET A 36 28.02 -1.05 13.41
CA MET A 36 26.60 -0.70 13.64
C MET A 36 26.44 0.62 14.38
N HIS A 37 27.50 1.06 15.08
CA HIS A 37 27.47 2.30 15.85
C HIS A 37 28.71 3.16 15.62
N LEU A 38 28.51 4.46 15.75
CA LEU A 38 29.55 5.48 15.80
C LEU A 38 29.55 6.08 17.21
N TYR A 39 30.70 6.10 17.86
CA TYR A 39 30.91 6.85 19.10
C TYR A 39 31.25 8.29 18.73
N VAL A 40 30.38 9.21 19.14
CA VAL A 40 30.50 10.64 18.92
C VAL A 40 30.76 11.32 20.26
N LEU A 41 31.85 12.07 20.33
CA LEU A 41 32.24 12.79 21.55
C LEU A 41 31.93 14.28 21.40
N THR A 42 31.39 14.87 22.46
CA THR A 42 31.31 16.33 22.65
C THR A 42 32.15 16.72 23.86
N GLU A 43 32.11 17.99 24.29
CA GLU A 43 32.91 18.45 25.43
C GLU A 43 32.66 17.63 26.71
N LYS A 44 31.42 17.20 26.92
CA LYS A 44 30.97 16.59 28.19
C LYS A 44 30.22 15.27 28.04
N LYS A 45 30.02 14.79 26.80
CA LYS A 45 29.23 13.58 26.53
C LYS A 45 29.91 12.67 25.53
N VAL A 46 29.68 11.38 25.70
CA VAL A 46 29.97 10.36 24.69
C VAL A 46 28.63 9.72 24.30
N SER A 47 28.25 9.91 23.05
CA SER A 47 27.00 9.40 22.49
C SER A 47 27.31 8.21 21.58
N LYS A 48 26.63 7.08 21.81
CA LYS A 48 26.70 5.92 20.91
C LYS A 48 25.54 6.00 19.92
N VAL A 49 25.85 6.38 18.69
CA VAL A 49 24.87 6.67 17.63
C VAL A 49 24.78 5.47 16.70
N LYS A 50 23.59 5.07 16.28
CA LYS A 50 23.44 4.04 15.24
C LYS A 50 23.87 4.60 13.89
N VAL A 51 24.59 3.81 13.12
CA VAL A 51 25.02 4.21 11.76
C VAL A 51 23.84 4.27 10.79
N GLN A 52 22.80 3.49 11.06
CA GLN A 52 21.60 3.36 10.23
C GLN A 52 20.38 3.16 11.12
N GLU A 53 19.24 3.69 10.70
CA GLU A 53 17.96 3.43 11.37
C GLU A 53 16.80 3.34 10.36
N CYS A 54 16.89 2.37 9.44
CA CYS A 54 15.92 2.24 8.34
C CYS A 54 14.47 2.08 8.78
N SER A 55 14.22 1.55 9.98
CA SER A 55 12.89 1.28 10.50
C SER A 55 12.05 2.54 10.76
N VAL A 56 12.64 3.74 10.73
CA VAL A 56 11.88 5.00 10.79
C VAL A 56 10.98 5.17 9.56
N TYR A 57 11.39 4.67 8.39
CA TYR A 57 10.63 4.76 7.16
C TYR A 57 9.56 3.66 7.09
N LYS A 58 8.29 4.07 7.07
CA LYS A 58 7.15 3.14 7.17
C LYS A 58 6.60 2.69 5.82
N THR A 59 6.86 3.44 4.76
CA THR A 59 6.43 3.10 3.40
C THR A 59 7.63 2.90 2.48
N CYS A 60 7.42 2.17 1.39
CA CYS A 60 8.46 1.99 0.37
C CYS A 60 8.92 3.33 -0.18
N TRP A 61 8.00 4.24 -0.47
CA TRP A 61 8.33 5.55 -1.01
C TRP A 61 9.14 6.40 -0.05
N ASP A 62 8.83 6.38 1.25
CA ASP A 62 9.65 7.07 2.26
C ASP A 62 11.05 6.45 2.36
N CYS A 63 11.12 5.12 2.37
CA CYS A 63 12.36 4.36 2.48
C CYS A 63 13.33 4.63 1.32
N LEU A 64 12.83 4.56 0.09
CA LEU A 64 13.64 4.81 -1.10
C LEU A 64 13.87 6.31 -1.32
N GLY A 65 12.91 7.15 -0.92
CA GLY A 65 12.97 8.62 -1.01
C GLY A 65 14.03 9.22 -0.09
N ALA A 66 14.30 8.59 1.05
CA ALA A 66 15.36 8.98 1.98
C ALA A 66 16.77 8.93 1.35
N LYS A 67 16.95 8.11 0.31
CA LYS A 67 18.25 7.89 -0.36
C LYS A 67 19.37 7.50 0.61
N ASP A 68 19.00 6.87 1.72
CA ASP A 68 19.95 6.33 2.69
C ASP A 68 20.63 5.08 2.08
N PRO A 69 21.97 5.06 1.98
CA PRO A 69 22.71 3.98 1.34
C PRO A 69 22.63 2.63 2.06
N TYR A 70 22.28 2.63 3.34
CA TYR A 70 22.10 1.40 4.11
C TYR A 70 20.70 0.80 3.89
N CYS A 71 19.72 1.65 3.60
CA CYS A 71 18.32 1.27 3.61
C CYS A 71 17.79 0.83 2.24
N GLY A 72 16.89 -0.14 2.29
CA GLY A 72 16.07 -0.53 1.16
C GLY A 72 14.79 -1.20 1.63
N TRP A 73 13.89 -1.44 0.70
CA TRP A 73 12.57 -1.97 1.01
C TRP A 73 12.55 -3.50 0.93
N CYS A 74 12.25 -4.19 2.04
CA CYS A 74 11.96 -5.62 2.06
C CYS A 74 10.53 -5.84 1.54
N SER A 75 10.35 -6.12 0.24
CA SER A 75 9.01 -6.21 -0.36
C SER A 75 8.12 -7.28 0.28
N LEU A 76 8.71 -8.41 0.70
CA LEU A 76 7.98 -9.53 1.29
C LEU A 76 7.60 -9.32 2.76
N GLU A 77 8.27 -8.38 3.42
CA GLU A 77 8.09 -8.07 4.84
C GLU A 77 7.42 -6.70 5.05
N ASN A 78 7.15 -5.96 3.97
CA ASN A 78 6.49 -4.66 3.97
C ASN A 78 7.15 -3.67 4.94
N LYS A 79 8.49 -3.61 4.94
CA LYS A 79 9.27 -2.75 5.85
C LYS A 79 10.57 -2.27 5.20
N CYS A 80 11.07 -1.12 5.66
CA CYS A 80 12.37 -0.61 5.31
C CYS A 80 13.44 -1.24 6.22
N ASN A 81 14.46 -1.87 5.65
CA ASN A 81 15.52 -2.54 6.41
C ASN A 81 16.84 -2.63 5.63
N LEU A 82 17.89 -3.08 6.34
CA LEU A 82 19.14 -3.50 5.73
C LEU A 82 18.95 -4.70 4.80
N ARG A 83 19.77 -4.79 3.75
CA ARG A 83 19.75 -5.92 2.82
C ARG A 83 20.00 -7.27 3.51
N SER A 84 20.89 -7.31 4.50
CA SER A 84 21.22 -8.53 5.27
C SER A 84 20.05 -9.04 6.11
N ASP A 85 19.12 -8.14 6.46
CA ASP A 85 18.06 -8.38 7.42
C ASP A 85 16.69 -8.52 6.72
N CYS A 86 16.69 -8.55 5.39
CA CYS A 86 15.54 -8.90 4.58
C CYS A 86 15.64 -10.36 4.15
N GLN A 87 14.57 -11.10 4.35
CA GLN A 87 14.47 -12.49 3.98
C GLN A 87 14.68 -12.67 2.48
N ASP A 88 15.53 -13.64 2.11
CA ASP A 88 15.76 -14.06 0.74
C ASP A 88 16.25 -12.95 -0.22
N ALA A 89 16.77 -11.82 0.30
CA ALA A 89 17.20 -10.65 -0.48
C ALA A 89 18.27 -10.90 -1.55
N ALA A 90 18.90 -12.08 -1.54
CA ALA A 90 19.85 -12.52 -2.56
C ALA A 90 19.18 -13.20 -3.77
N ASN A 91 17.95 -13.70 -3.62
CA ASN A 91 17.28 -14.56 -4.60
C ASN A 91 16.60 -13.75 -5.72
N ASP A 92 16.04 -12.59 -5.41
CA ASP A 92 15.37 -11.72 -6.39
C ASP A 92 15.66 -10.24 -6.05
N PRO A 93 16.10 -9.41 -7.02
CA PRO A 93 16.29 -7.97 -6.83
C PRO A 93 15.04 -7.22 -6.34
N LEU A 94 13.84 -7.77 -6.53
CA LEU A 94 12.58 -7.21 -6.05
C LEU A 94 12.31 -7.54 -4.57
N TYR A 95 13.04 -8.46 -3.95
CA TYR A 95 12.86 -8.77 -2.53
C TYR A 95 13.50 -7.71 -1.62
N TRP A 96 14.62 -7.12 -2.07
CA TRP A 96 15.21 -5.94 -1.44
C TRP A 96 15.48 -4.85 -2.46
N ILE A 97 14.68 -3.79 -2.39
CA ILE A 97 14.69 -2.70 -3.37
C ILE A 97 15.54 -1.56 -2.82
N SER A 98 16.63 -1.21 -3.51
CA SER A 98 17.47 -0.07 -3.13
C SER A 98 16.92 1.25 -3.66
N TYR A 99 17.27 2.37 -3.02
CA TYR A 99 16.89 3.71 -3.49
C TYR A 99 17.34 4.00 -4.93
N LYS A 100 18.44 3.38 -5.39
CA LYS A 100 18.96 3.55 -6.76
C LYS A 100 18.04 2.97 -7.83
N SER A 101 17.26 1.95 -7.48
CA SER A 101 16.28 1.37 -8.40
C SER A 101 15.00 2.22 -8.48
N GLY A 102 14.63 2.91 -7.39
CA GLY A 102 13.50 3.83 -7.31
C GLY A 102 12.12 3.24 -7.57
N ARG A 103 11.97 1.91 -7.53
CA ARG A 103 10.78 1.21 -8.03
C ARG A 103 10.09 0.38 -6.96
N CYS A 104 9.05 0.93 -6.35
CA CYS A 104 8.22 0.21 -5.37
C CYS A 104 7.17 -0.70 -6.04
N THR A 105 6.81 -1.79 -5.38
CA THR A 105 5.66 -2.61 -5.76
C THR A 105 4.39 -1.78 -5.67
N THR A 106 3.71 -1.58 -6.80
CA THR A 106 2.60 -0.61 -6.89
C THR A 106 1.46 -1.19 -7.71
N ILE A 107 0.23 -1.13 -7.17
CA ILE A 107 -0.98 -1.40 -7.95
C ILE A 107 -1.22 -0.19 -8.84
N THR A 108 -1.12 -0.38 -10.15
CA THR A 108 -1.29 0.71 -11.14
C THR A 108 -2.74 0.83 -11.61
N THR A 109 -3.45 -0.30 -11.70
CA THR A 109 -4.84 -0.34 -12.15
C THR A 109 -5.63 -1.39 -11.39
N VAL A 110 -6.88 -1.08 -11.06
CA VAL A 110 -7.89 -2.03 -10.57
C VAL A 110 -9.09 -1.94 -11.50
N ASN A 111 -9.54 -3.07 -12.05
CA ASN A 111 -10.69 -3.09 -12.95
C ASN A 111 -11.68 -4.22 -12.61
N PRO A 112 -12.96 -3.90 -12.34
CA PRO A 112 -13.45 -2.55 -12.01
C PRO A 112 -12.81 -2.03 -10.71
N ASP A 113 -12.75 -0.72 -10.52
CA ASP A 113 -12.19 -0.05 -9.32
C ASP A 113 -13.24 0.18 -8.22
N GLN A 114 -14.51 0.03 -8.57
CA GLN A 114 -15.65 0.13 -7.66
C GLN A 114 -16.73 -0.90 -8.01
N LEU A 115 -17.53 -1.28 -7.02
CA LEU A 115 -18.55 -2.32 -7.21
C LEU A 115 -19.80 -2.09 -6.35
N GLN A 116 -20.96 -2.38 -6.92
CA GLN A 116 -22.21 -2.51 -6.17
C GLN A 116 -22.07 -3.62 -5.11
N LYS A 117 -22.28 -3.27 -3.84
CA LYS A 117 -22.13 -4.14 -2.65
C LYS A 117 -22.89 -5.46 -2.74
N THR A 118 -24.03 -5.47 -3.43
CA THR A 118 -24.88 -6.66 -3.59
C THR A 118 -24.44 -7.59 -4.72
N THR A 119 -23.33 -7.30 -5.40
CA THR A 119 -22.81 -8.09 -6.51
C THR A 119 -21.42 -8.66 -6.19
N ALA A 120 -21.03 -9.69 -6.93
CA ALA A 120 -19.70 -10.29 -6.86
C ALA A 120 -19.04 -10.29 -8.24
N ARG A 121 -17.74 -9.97 -8.29
CA ARG A 121 -16.93 -9.92 -9.50
C ARG A 121 -15.51 -10.40 -9.22
N THR A 122 -14.80 -10.75 -10.30
CA THR A 122 -13.36 -10.92 -10.27
C THR A 122 -12.73 -9.63 -10.77
N LEU A 123 -11.91 -9.00 -9.93
CA LEU A 123 -11.15 -7.80 -10.22
C LEU A 123 -9.85 -8.18 -10.92
N ASP A 124 -9.47 -7.43 -11.95
CA ASP A 124 -8.16 -7.50 -12.60
C ASP A 124 -7.27 -6.39 -12.05
N LEU A 125 -6.19 -6.76 -11.36
CA LEU A 125 -5.23 -5.83 -10.78
C LEU A 125 -3.94 -5.88 -11.58
N ALA A 126 -3.52 -4.73 -12.13
CA ALA A 126 -2.19 -4.54 -12.68
C ALA A 126 -1.23 -4.08 -11.58
N ILE A 127 -0.12 -4.79 -11.41
CA ILE A 127 0.85 -4.56 -10.33
C ILE A 127 2.26 -4.55 -10.91
N GLU A 128 2.92 -3.40 -10.81
CA GLU A 128 4.32 -3.26 -11.17
C GLU A 128 5.23 -3.77 -10.05
N ASN A 129 6.39 -4.31 -10.45
CA ASN A 129 7.43 -4.81 -9.55
C ASN A 129 6.93 -5.89 -8.56
N LEU A 130 5.88 -6.64 -8.93
CA LEU A 130 5.39 -7.75 -8.12
C LEU A 130 6.42 -8.90 -8.12
N PRO A 131 6.99 -9.28 -6.96
CA PRO A 131 8.04 -10.28 -6.91
C PRO A 131 7.57 -11.67 -7.34
N THR A 132 8.48 -12.49 -7.87
CA THR A 132 8.14 -13.86 -8.31
C THR A 132 8.24 -14.84 -7.15
N LEU A 133 7.11 -15.08 -6.50
CA LEU A 133 7.03 -15.95 -5.34
C LEU A 133 6.42 -17.31 -5.69
N ASN A 134 6.90 -18.34 -4.98
CA ASN A 134 6.26 -19.65 -4.95
C ASN A 134 5.20 -19.65 -3.83
N GLY A 135 3.96 -19.97 -4.18
CA GLY A 135 2.82 -20.00 -3.26
C GLY A 135 1.63 -19.21 -3.77
N ASP A 136 0.54 -19.29 -3.01
CA ASP A 136 -0.72 -18.66 -3.38
C ASP A 136 -0.79 -17.21 -2.89
N PHE A 137 -1.13 -16.32 -3.82
CA PHE A 137 -1.48 -14.95 -3.49
C PHE A 137 -2.92 -14.89 -2.99
N LEU A 138 -3.15 -14.01 -2.03
CA LEU A 138 -4.46 -13.72 -1.48
C LEU A 138 -4.74 -12.22 -1.61
N CYS A 139 -6.00 -11.88 -1.80
CA CYS A 139 -6.46 -10.50 -1.71
C CYS A 139 -7.20 -10.31 -0.39
N ALA A 140 -6.90 -9.22 0.32
CA ALA A 140 -7.57 -8.87 1.55
C ALA A 140 -8.29 -7.54 1.38
N PHE A 141 -9.56 -7.52 1.78
CA PHE A 141 -10.41 -6.33 1.78
C PHE A 141 -10.63 -5.93 3.24
N SER A 142 -9.96 -4.86 3.68
CA SER A 142 -10.04 -4.37 5.06
C SER A 142 -10.89 -3.09 5.13
N ALA A 143 -12.02 -3.14 5.84
CA ALA A 143 -12.91 -2.01 6.06
C ALA A 143 -13.64 -2.15 7.38
N LEU A 144 -13.85 -1.03 8.11
CA LEU A 144 -14.65 -0.99 9.34
C LEU A 144 -14.28 -2.11 10.34
N ASP A 145 -12.99 -2.24 10.63
CA ASP A 145 -12.40 -3.27 11.53
C ASP A 145 -12.62 -4.73 11.10
N LYS A 146 -13.04 -4.96 9.87
CA LYS A 146 -13.22 -6.29 9.29
C LYS A 146 -12.29 -6.49 8.10
N THR A 147 -11.53 -7.59 8.13
CA THR A 147 -10.72 -8.04 6.99
C THR A 147 -11.32 -9.30 6.40
N LEU A 148 -11.67 -9.26 5.12
CA LEU A 148 -12.14 -10.41 4.36
C LEU A 148 -11.07 -10.85 3.37
N ILE A 149 -10.74 -12.14 3.37
CA ILE A 149 -9.69 -12.71 2.53
C ILE A 149 -10.32 -13.55 1.42
N THR A 150 -9.78 -13.41 0.22
CA THR A 150 -10.21 -14.12 -0.98
C THR A 150 -9.01 -14.60 -1.76
N ASN A 151 -9.16 -15.68 -2.53
CA ASN A 151 -8.08 -16.20 -3.37
C ASN A 151 -7.73 -15.20 -4.47
N ALA A 152 -6.43 -15.13 -4.78
CA ALA A 152 -5.93 -14.41 -5.94
C ALA A 152 -5.32 -15.40 -6.94
N THR A 153 -5.45 -15.12 -8.23
CA THR A 153 -4.77 -15.87 -9.29
C THR A 153 -3.70 -15.01 -9.91
N ARG A 154 -2.45 -15.48 -9.90
CA ARG A 154 -1.32 -14.74 -10.46
C ARG A 154 -1.44 -14.61 -11.98
N LYS A 155 -1.11 -13.43 -12.49
CA LYS A 155 -0.97 -13.11 -13.91
C LYS A 155 0.45 -12.63 -14.20
N SER A 156 0.78 -12.48 -15.48
CA SER A 156 2.08 -11.95 -15.91
C SER A 156 2.31 -10.51 -15.47
N TYR A 157 1.24 -9.72 -15.30
CA TYR A 157 1.29 -8.29 -14.99
C TYR A 157 0.63 -7.92 -13.65
N GLY A 158 0.27 -8.90 -12.81
CA GLY A 158 -0.43 -8.65 -11.55
C GLY A 158 -1.23 -9.85 -11.06
N VAL A 159 -2.46 -9.64 -10.59
CA VAL A 159 -3.33 -10.70 -10.05
C VAL A 159 -4.81 -10.48 -10.38
N ASN A 160 -5.56 -11.57 -10.47
CA ASN A 160 -7.02 -11.53 -10.42
C ASN A 160 -7.50 -11.79 -8.99
N CYS A 161 -8.33 -10.92 -8.42
CA CYS A 161 -8.91 -11.06 -7.09
C CYS A 161 -10.41 -11.33 -7.19
N THR A 162 -10.94 -12.38 -6.58
CA THR A 162 -12.40 -12.51 -6.46
C THR A 162 -12.89 -11.64 -5.30
N THR A 163 -13.97 -10.88 -5.46
CA THR A 163 -14.51 -10.06 -4.36
C THR A 163 -15.10 -10.94 -3.24
N PRO A 164 -15.12 -10.47 -1.98
CA PRO A 164 -15.73 -11.22 -0.89
C PRO A 164 -17.21 -11.49 -1.12
N ARG A 165 -17.74 -12.48 -0.40
CA ARG A 165 -19.18 -12.73 -0.42
C ARG A 165 -19.95 -11.53 0.16
N THR A 166 -21.05 -11.18 -0.48
CA THR A 166 -21.82 -9.96 -0.22
C THR A 166 -22.49 -9.95 1.16
N ASP A 167 -22.81 -11.13 1.70
CA ASP A 167 -23.37 -11.34 3.04
C ASP A 167 -22.36 -11.09 4.16
N LEU A 168 -21.06 -11.17 3.85
CA LEU A 168 -19.98 -10.91 4.81
C LEU A 168 -19.50 -9.45 4.76
N LEU A 169 -19.87 -8.68 3.74
CA LEU A 169 -19.45 -7.28 3.62
C LEU A 169 -20.03 -6.42 4.77
N PRO A 170 -19.25 -5.49 5.33
CA PRO A 170 -19.75 -4.53 6.32
C PRO A 170 -20.98 -3.77 5.82
N ALA A 171 -21.86 -3.37 6.75
CA ALA A 171 -22.96 -2.47 6.40
C ALA A 171 -22.42 -1.08 6.06
N ILE A 172 -23.07 -0.39 5.13
CA ILE A 172 -22.76 1.02 4.86
C ILE A 172 -23.25 1.86 6.06
N PRO A 173 -22.42 2.77 6.61
CA PRO A 173 -22.84 3.63 7.71
C PRO A 173 -24.07 4.46 7.38
N ALA A 174 -24.87 4.80 8.41
CA ALA A 174 -26.05 5.64 8.23
C ALA A 174 -25.69 6.99 7.58
N GLY A 175 -26.50 7.44 6.62
CA GLY A 175 -26.27 8.67 5.87
C GLY A 175 -25.17 8.59 4.81
N HIS A 176 -24.61 7.42 4.55
CA HIS A 176 -23.63 7.19 3.48
C HIS A 176 -24.19 6.23 2.43
N HIS A 177 -23.62 6.26 1.23
CA HIS A 177 -24.01 5.42 0.08
C HIS A 177 -22.93 4.43 -0.35
N HIS A 178 -21.76 4.49 0.29
CA HIS A 178 -20.62 3.63 0.00
C HIS A 178 -19.72 3.48 1.24
N PHE A 179 -18.80 2.53 1.18
CA PHE A 179 -17.62 2.49 2.03
C PHE A 179 -16.40 2.12 1.19
N THR A 180 -15.23 2.63 1.59
CA THR A 180 -13.96 2.29 0.94
C THR A 180 -13.22 1.25 1.78
N ALA A 181 -12.82 0.17 1.13
CA ALA A 181 -11.96 -0.86 1.69
C ALA A 181 -10.52 -0.63 1.24
N LYS A 182 -9.57 -0.94 2.13
CA LYS A 182 -8.18 -1.16 1.76
C LYS A 182 -8.10 -2.54 1.10
N LEU A 183 -7.92 -2.56 -0.22
CA LEU A 183 -7.65 -3.76 -1.01
C LEU A 183 -6.14 -3.98 -1.04
N SER A 184 -5.67 -5.08 -0.45
CA SER A 184 -4.27 -5.47 -0.46
C SER A 184 -4.05 -6.83 -1.11
N VAL A 185 -2.86 -7.01 -1.67
CA VAL A 185 -2.36 -8.31 -2.15
C VAL A 185 -1.30 -8.79 -1.16
N ARG A 186 -1.44 -10.03 -0.69
CA ARG A 186 -0.56 -10.62 0.33
C ARG A 186 -0.28 -12.10 0.05
N MET A 187 0.75 -12.63 0.69
CA MET A 187 0.99 -14.08 0.75
C MET A 187 0.24 -14.68 1.94
N THR A 188 -0.02 -16.00 1.91
CA THR A 188 -0.73 -16.73 2.98
C THR A 188 -0.18 -16.46 4.38
N ASN A 189 1.15 -16.41 4.53
CA ASN A 189 1.83 -16.21 5.81
C ASN A 189 2.66 -14.91 5.86
N GLY A 190 2.28 -13.91 5.06
CA GLY A 190 3.03 -12.65 4.95
C GLY A 190 2.19 -11.41 5.22
N PRO A 191 2.82 -10.24 5.39
CA PRO A 191 2.13 -8.95 5.40
C PRO A 191 1.54 -8.61 4.03
N ASP A 192 0.79 -7.50 3.97
CA ASP A 192 0.38 -6.89 2.72
C ASP A 192 1.62 -6.48 1.91
N LEU A 193 1.74 -6.96 0.67
CA LEU A 193 2.84 -6.59 -0.24
C LEU A 193 2.60 -5.23 -0.88
N VAL A 194 1.34 -4.96 -1.20
CA VAL A 194 0.88 -3.72 -1.83
C VAL A 194 -0.60 -3.53 -1.52
N ALA A 195 -1.05 -2.29 -1.47
CA ALA A 195 -2.44 -1.97 -1.21
C ALA A 195 -2.91 -0.73 -1.98
N THR A 196 -4.21 -0.66 -2.21
CA THR A 196 -4.92 0.49 -2.78
C THR A 196 -6.32 0.58 -2.17
N ASN A 197 -7.05 1.63 -2.51
CA ASN A 197 -8.45 1.79 -2.13
C ASN A 197 -9.35 1.09 -3.15
N PHE A 198 -10.41 0.45 -2.66
CA PHE A 198 -11.47 -0.15 -3.46
C PHE A 198 -12.82 0.19 -2.86
N THR A 199 -13.77 0.67 -3.67
CA THR A 199 -15.03 1.21 -3.15
C THR A 199 -16.19 0.26 -3.39
N PHE A 200 -16.93 -0.05 -2.32
CA PHE A 200 -18.23 -0.70 -2.41
C PHE A 200 -19.34 0.34 -2.23
N PHE A 201 -20.19 0.50 -3.23
CA PHE A 201 -21.35 1.41 -3.18
C PHE A 201 -22.66 0.62 -3.17
N ASP A 202 -23.77 1.25 -2.80
CA ASP A 202 -25.08 0.64 -2.93
C ASP A 202 -26.11 1.66 -3.45
N CYS A 203 -26.47 1.55 -4.73
CA CYS A 203 -27.45 2.42 -5.35
C CYS A 203 -28.80 2.43 -4.60
N ASN A 204 -29.19 1.31 -3.96
CA ASN A 204 -30.49 1.23 -3.28
C ASN A 204 -30.59 2.13 -2.04
N THR A 205 -29.47 2.72 -1.60
CA THR A 205 -29.44 3.62 -0.44
C THR A 205 -29.86 5.05 -0.78
N TYR A 206 -29.89 5.41 -2.07
CA TYR A 206 -30.37 6.73 -2.50
C TYR A 206 -31.89 6.81 -2.43
N SER A 207 -32.38 7.89 -1.85
CA SER A 207 -33.83 8.10 -1.62
C SER A 207 -34.49 9.05 -2.62
N SER A 208 -33.68 9.80 -3.38
CA SER A 208 -34.17 10.76 -4.36
C SER A 208 -33.52 10.54 -5.74
N CYS A 209 -34.29 10.84 -6.78
CA CYS A 209 -33.80 10.78 -8.17
C CYS A 209 -32.55 11.64 -8.36
N THR A 210 -32.58 12.88 -7.84
CA THR A 210 -31.46 13.81 -7.96
C THR A 210 -30.19 13.28 -7.32
N GLU A 211 -30.23 12.75 -6.10
CA GLU A 211 -29.03 12.20 -5.45
C GLU A 211 -28.48 10.96 -6.16
N CYS A 212 -29.38 10.10 -6.66
CA CYS A 212 -29.02 8.87 -7.39
C CYS A 212 -28.23 9.18 -8.66
N VAL A 213 -28.82 9.99 -9.55
CA VAL A 213 -28.26 10.27 -10.88
C VAL A 213 -27.15 11.32 -10.85
N SER A 214 -27.05 12.12 -9.77
CA SER A 214 -25.89 12.99 -9.56
C SER A 214 -24.75 12.30 -8.79
N SER A 215 -24.90 11.03 -8.44
CA SER A 215 -23.87 10.33 -7.68
C SER A 215 -22.63 10.06 -8.53
N SER A 216 -21.49 9.87 -7.89
CA SER A 216 -20.26 9.46 -8.57
C SER A 216 -20.25 7.97 -8.96
N PHE A 217 -21.33 7.24 -8.67
CA PHE A 217 -21.44 5.81 -8.91
C PHE A 217 -22.38 5.55 -10.11
N PRO A 218 -22.19 4.45 -10.85
CA PRO A 218 -23.02 4.11 -11.99
C PRO A 218 -24.39 3.60 -11.54
N CYS A 219 -25.24 4.54 -11.11
CA CYS A 219 -26.58 4.31 -10.62
C CYS A 219 -27.59 5.04 -11.52
N ASP A 220 -28.70 4.38 -11.79
CA ASP A 220 -29.81 4.94 -12.54
C ASP A 220 -31.09 4.95 -11.70
N TRP A 221 -32.04 5.81 -12.05
CA TRP A 221 -33.31 5.93 -11.35
C TRP A 221 -34.49 5.40 -12.19
N CYS A 222 -35.27 4.49 -11.60
CA CYS A 222 -36.57 4.09 -12.14
C CYS A 222 -37.66 5.04 -11.60
N VAL A 223 -38.31 5.80 -12.48
CA VAL A 223 -39.27 6.87 -12.09
C VAL A 223 -40.53 6.27 -11.46
N ASP A 224 -41.18 5.33 -12.13
CA ASP A 224 -42.41 4.71 -11.65
C ASP A 224 -42.12 3.86 -10.40
N GLY A 225 -41.00 3.15 -10.39
CA GLY A 225 -40.51 2.35 -9.27
C GLY A 225 -40.00 3.14 -8.06
N HIS A 226 -39.88 4.48 -8.19
CA HIS A 226 -39.35 5.41 -7.17
C HIS A 226 -38.08 4.88 -6.48
N ARG A 227 -37.14 4.36 -7.26
CA ARG A 227 -35.95 3.69 -6.73
C ARG A 227 -34.71 3.93 -7.57
N CYS A 228 -33.58 3.99 -6.89
CA CYS A 228 -32.25 4.00 -7.49
C CYS A 228 -31.72 2.56 -7.61
N THR A 229 -31.08 2.22 -8.72
CA THR A 229 -30.57 0.87 -8.99
C THR A 229 -29.28 0.89 -9.81
N HIS A 230 -28.51 -0.19 -9.69
CA HIS A 230 -27.36 -0.50 -10.54
C HIS A 230 -27.72 -1.45 -11.70
N ASP A 231 -28.94 -2.02 -11.69
CA ASP A 231 -29.41 -3.00 -12.67
C ASP A 231 -30.78 -2.60 -13.18
N THR A 232 -30.77 -1.79 -14.24
CA THR A 232 -31.96 -1.25 -14.89
C THR A 232 -32.74 -2.33 -15.63
N ALA A 233 -32.06 -3.34 -16.17
CA ALA A 233 -32.70 -4.44 -16.89
C ALA A 233 -33.59 -5.27 -15.95
N ALA A 234 -33.16 -5.50 -14.71
CA ALA A 234 -33.95 -6.20 -13.72
C ALA A 234 -35.01 -5.33 -13.04
N ASN A 235 -34.70 -4.05 -12.74
CA ASN A 235 -35.52 -3.24 -11.83
C ASN A 235 -36.38 -2.17 -12.51
N CYS A 236 -36.04 -1.72 -13.72
CA CYS A 236 -36.74 -0.63 -14.43
C CYS A 236 -37.43 -1.12 -15.71
N ARG A 237 -37.85 -2.40 -15.77
CA ARG A 237 -38.45 -2.95 -17.00
C ARG A 237 -39.79 -2.29 -17.31
N ASN A 238 -39.87 -1.63 -18.47
CA ASN A 238 -41.00 -0.78 -18.89
C ASN A 238 -41.24 0.47 -18.02
N ASP A 239 -40.22 0.89 -17.28
CA ASP A 239 -40.23 2.12 -16.49
C ASP A 239 -39.56 3.27 -17.28
N ILE A 240 -39.85 4.51 -16.92
CA ILE A 240 -39.09 5.67 -17.38
C ILE A 240 -37.75 5.68 -16.63
N LEU A 241 -36.65 5.65 -17.39
CA LEU A 241 -35.30 5.64 -16.85
C LEU A 241 -34.70 7.04 -16.87
N VAL A 242 -34.08 7.43 -15.74
CA VAL A 242 -33.18 8.59 -15.68
C VAL A 242 -31.77 8.09 -15.39
N THR A 243 -30.85 8.34 -16.30
CA THR A 243 -29.46 7.86 -16.22
C THR A 243 -28.54 8.90 -15.60
N GLY A 244 -27.64 8.46 -14.72
CA GLY A 244 -26.58 9.28 -14.11
C GLY A 244 -25.26 9.26 -14.86
#